data_AF-A0A1G6CPF5-F1
#
_entry.id   AF-A0A1G6CPF5-F1
#
_cell.length_a   1.000
_cell.length_b   1.000
_cell.length_c   1.000
_cell.angle_alpha   90.00
_cell.angle_beta   90.00
_cell.angle_gamma   90.00
#
_symmetry.space_group_name_H-M   'P 1'
#
loop_
_entity.id
_entity.type
_entity.pdbx_description
1 polymer ?
#
loop_
_entity_poly.entity_id
_entity_poly.type
_entity_poly.pdbx_seq_one_letter_code
_entity_poly.pdbx_strand_id
1 'polypeptide(L)'
;MKDYLRDVLWDTLLSIITRKFGSTLSDAQREAKAEDIIAELKSQFGFTVNMTQSIIDKKGLNYFENASVKGQSVFKLAKTGLFGKAKICYFITRNKDTIDGPYLDKIYDELNRQANGENVFGAPDYVNK
;
A
#
# COMPACT_ATOMS: atom_id res chain seq x y z
N MET A 1 6.20 15.99 -0.51
CA MET A 1 6.65 14.77 0.19
C MET A 1 5.76 13.65 -0.31
N LYS A 2 6.33 12.52 -0.73
CA LYS A 2 5.52 11.34 -1.11
C LYS A 2 5.06 10.70 0.19
N ASP A 3 3.77 10.48 0.33
CA ASP A 3 3.17 9.86 1.52
C ASP A 3 2.51 8.59 1.06
N TYR A 4 3.09 7.44 1.42
CA TYR A 4 2.56 6.18 0.90
C TYR A 4 1.11 5.92 1.34
N LEU A 5 0.64 6.42 2.48
CA LEU A 5 -0.75 6.24 2.88
C LEU A 5 -1.70 6.94 1.89
N ARG A 6 -1.34 8.15 1.46
CA ARG A 6 -2.09 8.94 0.46
C ARG A 6 -1.81 8.51 -0.98
N ASP A 7 -0.59 8.14 -1.30
CA ASP A 7 -0.19 7.90 -2.69
C ASP A 7 -0.46 6.46 -3.14
N VAL A 8 -0.55 5.54 -2.17
CA VAL A 8 -0.64 4.09 -2.40
C VAL A 8 -1.96 3.53 -1.91
N LEU A 9 -2.34 3.85 -0.66
CA LEU A 9 -3.51 3.25 -0.04
C LEU A 9 -4.81 4.00 -0.32
N TRP A 10 -4.76 5.12 -1.06
CA TRP A 10 -5.91 5.97 -1.34
C TRP A 10 -7.10 5.24 -1.94
N ASP A 11 -6.90 4.52 -3.03
CA ASP A 11 -7.99 3.79 -3.68
C ASP A 11 -8.58 2.72 -2.77
N THR A 12 -7.75 2.13 -1.89
CA THR A 12 -8.20 1.17 -0.88
C THR A 12 -9.02 1.85 0.20
N LEU A 13 -8.55 3.00 0.71
CA LEU A 13 -9.27 3.82 1.69
C LEU A 13 -10.61 4.28 1.13
N LEU A 14 -10.64 4.85 -0.08
CA LEU A 14 -11.87 5.25 -0.76
C LEU A 14 -12.81 4.07 -0.99
N SER A 15 -12.27 2.90 -1.34
CA SER A 15 -13.07 1.68 -1.50
C SER A 15 -13.66 1.20 -0.17
N ILE A 16 -12.93 1.25 0.94
CA ILE A 16 -13.42 0.93 2.29
C ILE A 16 -14.52 1.92 2.69
N ILE A 17 -14.29 3.22 2.52
CA ILE A 17 -15.25 4.28 2.83
C ILE A 17 -16.53 4.11 1.99
N THR A 18 -16.39 3.88 0.69
CA THR A 18 -17.52 3.66 -0.21
C THR A 18 -18.30 2.41 0.18
N ARG A 19 -17.65 1.31 0.56
CA ARG A 19 -18.33 0.10 1.06
C ARG A 19 -19.07 0.37 2.37
N LYS A 20 -18.49 1.16 3.27
CA LYS A 20 -19.07 1.45 4.60
C LYS A 20 -20.22 2.46 4.56
N PHE A 21 -20.15 3.45 3.68
CA PHE A 21 -21.07 4.58 3.65
C PHE A 21 -21.94 4.64 2.38
N GLY A 22 -21.65 3.85 1.34
CA GLY A 22 -22.43 3.82 0.11
C GLY A 22 -22.55 5.20 -0.56
N SER A 23 -23.75 5.53 -1.03
CA SER A 23 -24.10 6.82 -1.65
C SER A 23 -24.41 7.94 -0.66
N THR A 24 -24.27 7.71 0.66
CA THR A 24 -24.61 8.72 1.68
C THR A 24 -23.64 9.89 1.75
N LEU A 25 -22.43 9.71 1.21
CA LEU A 25 -21.38 10.73 1.18
C LEU A 25 -21.13 11.17 -0.26
N SER A 26 -20.95 12.48 -0.45
CA SER A 26 -20.38 13.02 -1.69
C SER A 26 -18.92 12.63 -1.83
N ASP A 27 -18.37 12.74 -3.04
CA ASP A 27 -16.95 12.41 -3.29
C ASP A 27 -16.02 13.24 -2.39
N ALA A 28 -16.26 14.54 -2.29
CA ALA A 28 -15.50 15.42 -1.40
C ALA A 28 -15.56 14.99 0.08
N GLN A 29 -16.72 14.50 0.54
CA GLN A 29 -16.85 13.98 1.91
C GLN A 29 -16.12 12.65 2.10
N ARG A 30 -16.06 11.79 1.08
CA ARG A 30 -15.27 10.55 1.14
C ARG A 30 -13.78 10.85 1.17
N GLU A 31 -13.31 11.80 0.38
CA GLU A 31 -11.92 12.25 0.39
C GLU A 31 -11.55 12.85 1.74
N ALA A 32 -12.38 13.76 2.29
CA ALA A 32 -12.14 14.32 3.62
C ALA A 32 -12.05 13.23 4.71
N LYS A 33 -12.94 12.22 4.67
CA LYS A 33 -12.84 11.08 5.59
C LYS A 33 -11.57 10.25 5.39
N ALA A 34 -11.10 10.11 4.16
CA ALA A 34 -9.84 9.42 3.88
C ALA A 34 -8.65 10.18 4.48
N GLU A 35 -8.65 11.51 4.39
CA GLU A 35 -7.64 12.36 5.06
C GLU A 35 -7.68 12.19 6.58
N ASP A 36 -8.87 12.22 7.18
CA ASP A 36 -9.04 12.03 8.63
C ASP A 36 -8.47 10.68 9.07
N ILE A 37 -8.74 9.61 8.33
CA ILE A 37 -8.19 8.27 8.60
C ILE A 37 -6.66 8.29 8.47
N ILE A 38 -6.10 8.93 7.43
CA ILE A 38 -4.64 9.03 7.28
C ILE A 38 -4.02 9.78 8.46
N ALA A 39 -4.62 10.88 8.90
CA ALA A 39 -4.15 11.65 10.05
C ALA A 39 -4.20 10.81 11.34
N GLU A 40 -5.28 10.06 11.55
CA GLU A 40 -5.43 9.14 12.68
C GLU A 40 -4.36 8.03 12.66
N LEU A 41 -4.15 7.39 11.51
CA LEU A 41 -3.13 6.35 11.36
C LEU A 41 -1.72 6.87 11.64
N LYS A 42 -1.40 8.09 11.18
CA LYS A 42 -0.12 8.75 11.49
C LYS A 42 0.04 9.09 12.96
N SER A 43 -1.05 9.51 13.61
CA SER A 43 -1.05 9.85 15.04
C SER A 43 -0.83 8.60 15.90
N GLN A 44 -1.56 7.51 15.60
CA GLN A 44 -1.53 6.28 16.40
C GLN A 44 -0.33 5.39 16.08
N PHE A 45 0.06 5.30 14.82
CA PHE A 45 1.09 4.36 14.32
C PHE A 45 2.28 5.09 13.70
N GLY A 46 2.57 6.31 14.17
CA GLY A 46 3.58 7.19 13.58
C GLY A 46 4.96 6.55 13.40
N PHE A 47 5.40 5.72 14.36
CA PHE A 47 6.66 4.98 14.22
C PHE A 47 6.67 4.06 12.99
N THR A 48 5.71 3.13 12.90
CA THR A 48 5.60 2.17 11.78
C THR A 48 5.43 2.89 10.45
N VAL A 49 4.60 3.94 10.40
CA VAL A 49 4.37 4.75 9.20
C VAL A 49 5.65 5.44 8.74
N ASN A 50 6.38 6.08 9.65
CA ASN A 50 7.62 6.79 9.34
C ASN A 50 8.75 5.83 8.91
N MET A 51 8.87 4.67 9.57
CA MET A 51 9.86 3.66 9.20
C MET A 51 9.55 3.04 7.83
N THR A 52 8.27 2.78 7.56
CA THR A 52 7.81 2.32 6.23
C THR A 52 8.14 3.33 5.15
N GLN A 53 7.80 4.61 5.37
CA GLN A 53 8.12 5.69 4.44
C GLN A 53 9.63 5.81 4.22
N SER A 54 10.43 5.68 5.27
CA SER A 54 11.90 5.73 5.19
C SER A 54 12.48 4.60 4.34
N ILE A 55 11.95 3.39 4.44
CA ILE A 55 12.35 2.25 3.59
C ILE A 55 12.00 2.56 2.13
N ILE A 56 10.79 3.05 1.88
CA ILE A 56 10.32 3.43 0.54
C ILE A 56 11.20 4.53 -0.07
N ASP A 57 11.57 5.54 0.71
CA ASP A 57 12.40 6.65 0.23
C ASP A 57 13.83 6.18 -0.07
N LYS A 58 14.40 5.29 0.75
CA LYS A 58 15.78 4.82 0.62
C LYS A 58 15.95 3.79 -0.50
N LYS A 59 15.08 2.78 -0.54
CA LYS A 59 15.19 1.66 -1.48
C LYS A 59 14.37 1.87 -2.75
N GLY A 60 13.48 2.86 -2.73
CA GLY A 60 12.44 2.97 -3.74
C GLY A 60 11.44 1.82 -3.62
N LEU A 61 10.44 1.87 -4.49
CA LEU A 61 9.54 0.74 -4.69
C LEU A 61 10.09 -0.12 -5.84
N ASN A 62 10.20 -1.42 -5.61
CA ASN A 62 10.69 -2.36 -6.63
C ASN A 62 9.74 -2.43 -7.83
N TYR A 63 10.28 -2.51 -9.05
CA TYR A 63 9.49 -2.61 -10.28
C TYR A 63 9.28 -4.06 -10.67
N PHE A 64 8.05 -4.53 -10.58
CA PHE A 64 7.68 -5.92 -10.87
C PHE A 64 6.49 -5.98 -11.83
N GLU A 65 6.35 -5.02 -12.76
CA GLU A 65 5.16 -4.97 -13.65
C GLU A 65 4.95 -6.26 -14.46
N ASN A 66 6.06 -6.90 -14.85
CA ASN A 66 6.05 -8.14 -15.61
C ASN A 66 6.22 -9.40 -14.72
N ALA A 67 6.33 -9.23 -13.41
CA ALA A 67 6.50 -10.36 -12.50
C ALA A 67 5.17 -11.08 -12.28
N SER A 68 5.27 -12.33 -11.85
CA SER A 68 4.14 -13.11 -11.35
C SER A 68 4.38 -13.46 -9.90
N VAL A 69 3.38 -13.25 -9.05
CA VAL A 69 3.40 -13.69 -7.66
C VAL A 69 2.39 -14.81 -7.48
N LYS A 70 2.86 -15.98 -7.00
CA LYS A 70 2.04 -17.19 -6.82
C LYS A 70 1.21 -17.56 -8.07
N GLY A 71 1.78 -17.37 -9.26
CA GLY A 71 1.13 -17.67 -10.54
C GLY A 71 0.13 -16.62 -11.04
N GLN A 72 -0.03 -15.48 -10.35
CA GLN A 72 -0.84 -14.36 -10.83
C GLN A 72 0.04 -13.18 -11.23
N SER A 73 -0.22 -12.60 -12.40
CA SER A 73 0.47 -11.39 -12.86
C SER A 73 0.27 -10.24 -11.87
N VAL A 74 1.37 -9.56 -11.52
CA VAL A 74 1.33 -8.36 -10.67
C VAL A 74 0.42 -7.29 -11.28
N PHE A 75 0.37 -7.16 -12.61
CA PHE A 75 -0.54 -6.26 -13.31
C PHE A 75 -2.02 -6.61 -13.09
N LYS A 76 -2.38 -7.90 -13.04
CA LYS A 76 -3.75 -8.34 -12.76
C LYS A 76 -4.13 -8.13 -11.29
N LEU A 77 -3.17 -8.30 -10.40
CA LEU A 77 -3.37 -8.02 -8.99
C LEU A 77 -3.59 -6.51 -8.83
N ALA A 78 -2.70 -5.69 -9.39
CA ALA A 78 -2.74 -4.24 -9.33
C ALA A 78 -4.12 -3.68 -9.71
N LYS A 79 -4.83 -3.09 -8.75
CA LYS A 79 -5.68 -1.96 -9.12
C LYS A 79 -4.74 -0.83 -9.51
N THR A 80 -4.90 -0.29 -10.71
CA THR A 80 -4.10 0.81 -11.25
C THR A 80 -4.20 2.03 -10.33
N GLY A 81 -3.35 2.10 -9.31
CA GLY A 81 -3.17 3.27 -8.48
C GLY A 81 -2.41 4.38 -9.21
N LEU A 82 -2.52 5.60 -8.70
CA LEU A 82 -2.24 6.91 -9.31
C LEU A 82 -0.77 7.20 -9.72
N PHE A 83 0.06 6.20 -9.99
CA PHE A 83 1.48 6.39 -10.33
C PHE A 83 1.98 5.70 -11.58
N GLY A 84 1.13 5.02 -12.37
CA GLY A 84 1.54 4.43 -13.66
C GLY A 84 2.77 3.50 -13.54
N LYS A 85 2.95 2.94 -12.34
CA LYS A 85 4.10 2.13 -11.94
C LYS A 85 3.54 0.96 -11.14
N ALA A 86 3.66 -0.27 -11.63
CA ALA A 86 3.17 -1.49 -10.99
C ALA A 86 4.00 -1.91 -9.75
N LYS A 87 4.46 -0.92 -8.98
CA LYS A 87 5.49 -1.00 -7.95
C LYS A 87 4.96 -1.32 -6.56
N ILE A 88 3.64 -1.36 -6.38
CA ILE A 88 3.01 -1.40 -5.05
C ILE A 88 1.80 -2.33 -5.01
N CYS A 89 1.66 -3.12 -6.05
CA CYS A 89 0.46 -3.86 -6.33
C CYS A 89 0.29 -5.03 -5.36
N TYR A 90 1.36 -5.57 -4.77
CA TYR A 90 1.20 -6.63 -3.77
C TYR A 90 0.69 -6.13 -2.40
N PHE A 91 0.93 -4.85 -2.06
CA PHE A 91 0.44 -4.24 -0.82
C PHE A 91 -1.02 -3.81 -0.94
N ILE A 92 -1.43 -3.26 -2.08
CA ILE A 92 -2.78 -2.71 -2.31
C ILE A 92 -3.83 -3.83 -2.51
N THR A 93 -3.41 -5.00 -2.95
CA THR A 93 -4.32 -6.03 -3.50
C THR A 93 -4.72 -7.09 -2.50
N ARG A 94 -4.15 -6.98 -1.30
CA ARG A 94 -4.69 -7.62 -0.11
C ARG A 94 -5.94 -6.84 0.26
N ASN A 95 -7.04 -7.20 -0.41
CA ASN A 95 -8.34 -6.64 -0.16
C ASN A 95 -8.59 -6.76 1.36
N LYS A 96 -8.52 -5.62 2.04
CA LYS A 96 -8.68 -5.51 3.47
C LYS A 96 -9.90 -4.65 3.71
N ASP A 97 -10.66 -5.04 4.73
CA ASP A 97 -11.85 -4.31 5.13
C ASP A 97 -11.50 -3.12 6.03
N THR A 98 -10.27 -3.11 6.56
CA THR A 98 -9.71 -2.06 7.43
C THR A 98 -8.22 -1.85 7.15
N ILE A 99 -7.76 -0.62 7.34
CA ILE A 99 -6.33 -0.27 7.44
C ILE A 99 -6.10 0.09 8.91
N ASP A 100 -5.42 -0.79 9.63
CA ASP A 100 -5.17 -0.73 11.08
C ASP A 100 -3.68 -0.94 11.39
N GLY A 101 -3.28 -0.77 12.64
CA GLY A 101 -1.90 -0.97 13.10
C GLY A 101 -1.30 -2.31 12.65
N PRO A 102 -1.95 -3.47 12.89
CA PRO A 102 -1.45 -4.76 12.44
C PRO A 102 -1.23 -4.84 10.92
N TYR A 103 -2.10 -4.21 10.14
CA TYR A 103 -1.92 -4.13 8.69
C TYR A 103 -0.71 -3.27 8.31
N LEU A 104 -0.51 -2.13 8.98
CA LEU A 104 0.66 -1.27 8.78
C LEU A 104 1.96 -1.97 9.18
N ASP A 105 1.97 -2.67 10.32
CA ASP A 105 3.14 -3.44 10.79
C ASP A 105 3.49 -4.56 9.82
N LYS A 106 2.48 -5.20 9.21
CA LYS A 106 2.69 -6.19 8.17
C LYS A 106 3.33 -5.59 6.91
N ILE A 107 2.88 -4.40 6.49
CA ILE A 107 3.50 -3.68 5.36
C ILE A 107 4.97 -3.37 5.68
N TYR A 108 5.22 -2.86 6.88
CA TYR A 108 6.56 -2.55 7.35
C TYR A 108 7.48 -3.76 7.35
N ASP A 109 7.08 -4.87 7.98
CA ASP A 109 7.88 -6.09 8.08
C ASP A 109 8.24 -6.66 6.70
N GLU A 110 7.26 -6.73 5.81
CA GLU A 110 7.47 -7.24 4.45
C GLU A 110 8.42 -6.36 3.63
N LEU A 111 8.25 -5.04 3.72
CA LEU A 111 9.16 -4.10 3.06
C LEU A 111 10.56 -4.17 3.65
N ASN A 112 10.68 -4.29 4.97
CA ASN A 112 11.97 -4.38 5.65
C ASN A 112 12.71 -5.66 5.26
N ARG A 113 12.05 -6.81 5.29
CA ARG A 113 12.64 -8.09 4.86
C ARG A 113 13.06 -8.06 3.39
N GLN A 114 12.21 -7.49 2.53
CA GLN A 114 12.55 -7.35 1.12
C GLN A 114 13.69 -6.37 0.86
N ALA A 115 13.79 -5.29 1.64
CA ALA A 115 14.91 -4.35 1.60
C ALA A 115 16.24 -4.97 2.05
N ASN A 116 16.18 -6.07 2.81
CA ASN A 116 17.30 -6.86 3.30
C ASN A 116 17.59 -8.12 2.45
N GLY A 117 16.95 -8.26 1.28
CA GLY A 117 17.29 -9.30 0.31
C GLY A 117 16.40 -10.54 0.36
N GLU A 118 15.34 -10.55 1.16
CA GLU A 118 14.39 -11.66 1.17
C GLU A 118 13.38 -11.56 0.02
N ASN A 119 13.14 -12.68 -0.67
CA ASN A 119 12.07 -12.80 -1.65
C ASN A 119 10.71 -13.03 -0.98
N VAL A 120 10.24 -12.05 -0.20
CA VAL A 120 9.01 -12.12 0.62
C VAL A 120 7.78 -12.55 -0.20
N PHE A 121 7.75 -12.20 -1.49
CA PHE A 121 6.62 -12.48 -2.37
C PHE A 121 6.83 -13.68 -3.29
N GLY A 122 7.99 -14.34 -3.25
CA GLY A 122 8.28 -15.49 -4.11
C GLY A 122 8.24 -15.15 -5.60
N ALA A 123 8.65 -13.93 -5.97
CA ALA A 123 8.75 -13.53 -7.37
C ALA A 123 9.95 -14.25 -8.01
N PRO A 124 9.77 -14.99 -9.12
CA PRO A 124 10.84 -15.80 -9.72
C PRO A 124 12.00 -14.96 -10.26
N ASP A 125 11.73 -13.71 -10.58
CA ASP A 125 12.61 -12.69 -11.13
C ASP A 125 13.15 -11.73 -10.06
N TYR A 126 12.96 -12.03 -8.77
CA TYR A 126 13.51 -11.22 -7.68
C TYR A 126 15.05 -11.27 -7.69
N VAL A 127 15.67 -10.11 -7.89
CA VAL A 127 17.11 -9.91 -7.75
C VAL A 127 17.34 -8.98 -6.57
N ASN A 128 18.12 -9.43 -5.59
CA ASN A 128 18.56 -8.58 -4.50
C ASN A 128 19.53 -7.51 -5.07
N LYS A 129 19.11 -6.24 -5.05
CA LYS A 129 19.91 -5.10 -5.52
C LYS A 129 20.49 -4.31 -4.36
#